data_AF-A0A1M6Y1T6-F1
#
_entry.id   AF-A0A1M6Y1T6-F1
#
_cell.length_a   1.000
_cell.length_b   1.000
_cell.length_c   1.000
_cell.angle_alpha   90.00
_cell.angle_beta   90.00
_cell.angle_gamma   90.00
#
_symmetry.space_group_name_H-M   'P 1'
#
loop_
_entity.id
_entity.type
_entity.pdbx_description
1 polymer ?
#
loop_
_entity_poly.entity_id
_entity_poly.type
_entity_poly.pdbx_seq_one_letter_code
_entity_poly.pdbx_strand_id
1 'polypeptide(L)'
;MSNEMISQSQGTSGMLVDTGFMMSLSELKLRANMVGQLKRELMVDKVHFGTIPGCGDKPTLLKNGAELLCMAFRLASGTHADINDLGNGHREYTVTTTLTSGGELVATGIGSCSTMESKYRYRGSELENTGKPVPKEYWNKKDPSTLGGKGFTAKKDENGRWMIFKKGDKKLENPDIADVYNTVLKMASKRSLIDAVLKATGGSCEFTQDLEDTVENVPMDQPPEYYGEEPFPNATAQAPQQEQTGDRKTKFIGVCNKMNQPAIKEALRRFNCEKLEDLNEGQLDDFYREAKKIENDMMQEVNF
;
A
#
# COMPACT_ATOMS: atom_id res chain seq x y z
N MET A 1 77.27 31.87 24.73
CA MET A 1 76.77 30.88 25.70
C MET A 1 75.65 31.57 26.46
N SER A 2 74.41 31.33 26.02
CA SER A 2 73.42 30.51 26.77
C SER A 2 72.65 31.41 27.73
N ASN A 3 71.33 31.40 27.90
CA ASN A 3 70.25 30.55 27.41
C ASN A 3 68.96 31.35 27.71
N GLU A 4 68.02 31.43 26.76
CA GLU A 4 66.64 31.86 27.02
C GLU A 4 65.73 30.64 27.28
N MET A 5 64.61 30.89 27.95
CA MET A 5 63.46 30.01 28.25
C MET A 5 63.68 29.00 29.39
N ILE A 6 62.72 28.62 30.24
CA ILE A 6 61.27 28.40 30.05
C ILE A 6 60.56 28.61 31.40
N SER A 7 59.52 29.45 31.46
CA SER A 7 58.52 29.43 32.55
C SER A 7 57.30 28.67 32.08
N GLN A 8 56.96 27.63 32.83
CA GLN A 8 55.88 26.69 32.58
C GLN A 8 54.52 27.42 32.55
N SER A 9 53.78 27.28 31.44
CA SER A 9 52.35 27.54 31.41
C SER A 9 51.64 26.21 31.14
N GLN A 10 50.62 25.97 31.95
CA GLN A 10 49.91 24.71 32.08
C GLN A 10 49.28 24.30 30.75
N GLY A 11 49.43 23.03 30.41
CA GLY A 11 48.73 22.42 29.29
C GLY A 11 47.23 22.42 29.55
N THR A 12 46.52 23.39 29.00
CA THR A 12 45.10 23.28 28.72
C THR A 12 44.92 22.11 27.76
N SER A 13 44.46 20.99 28.31
CA SER A 13 43.96 19.85 27.56
C SER A 13 43.00 20.37 26.48
N GLY A 14 43.38 20.20 25.22
CA GLY A 14 42.56 20.56 24.08
C GLY A 14 41.31 19.71 24.13
N MET A 15 40.28 20.25 24.77
CA MET A 15 38.92 19.74 24.70
C MET A 15 38.52 19.89 23.24
N LEU A 16 38.63 18.80 22.47
CA LEU A 16 37.99 18.69 21.18
C LEU A 16 36.51 18.94 21.44
N VAL A 17 36.04 20.12 21.06
CA VAL A 17 34.63 20.40 20.98
C VAL A 17 34.13 19.45 19.90
N ASP A 18 33.52 18.34 20.32
CA ASP A 18 32.70 17.51 19.46
C ASP A 18 31.62 18.44 18.93
N THR A 19 31.80 18.91 17.71
CA THR A 19 30.95 19.95 17.12
C THR A 19 29.55 19.44 16.83
N GLY A 20 29.22 18.18 17.16
CA GLY A 20 27.86 17.63 17.19
C GLY A 20 27.11 17.71 15.84
N PHE A 21 27.79 18.17 14.79
CA PHE A 21 27.21 18.46 13.49
C PHE A 21 26.91 17.17 12.73
N MET A 22 27.73 16.14 12.95
CA MET A 22 27.59 14.84 12.31
C MET A 22 27.40 13.76 13.38
N MET A 23 26.38 12.92 13.19
CA MET A 23 26.21 11.70 13.97
C MET A 23 27.45 10.79 13.85
N SER A 24 27.69 9.98 14.88
CA SER A 24 28.76 8.98 14.81
C SER A 24 28.50 7.98 13.67
N LEU A 25 29.56 7.45 13.06
CA LEU A 25 29.42 6.44 12.00
C LEU A 25 28.64 5.20 12.48
N SER A 26 28.79 4.82 13.76
CA SER A 26 28.02 3.76 14.42
C SER A 26 26.53 4.05 14.42
N GLU A 27 26.14 5.27 14.76
CA GLU A 27 24.75 5.69 14.80
C GLU A 27 24.15 5.82 13.40
N LEU A 28 24.90 6.36 12.44
CA LEU A 28 24.49 6.41 11.03
C LEU A 28 24.28 4.99 10.47
N LYS A 29 25.18 4.04 10.77
CA LYS A 29 25.01 2.64 10.37
C LYS A 29 23.78 2.01 11.00
N LEU A 30 23.50 2.30 12.26
CA LEU A 30 22.30 1.80 12.93
C LEU A 30 21.04 2.35 12.23
N ARG A 31 20.98 3.67 12.05
CA ARG A 31 19.83 4.38 11.46
C ARG A 31 19.57 3.95 10.01
N ALA A 32 20.62 3.83 9.19
CA ALA A 32 20.51 3.37 7.81
C ALA A 32 19.99 1.93 7.70
N ASN A 33 20.35 1.05 8.65
CA ASN A 33 19.90 -0.33 8.65
C ASN A 33 18.48 -0.52 9.21
N MET A 34 17.99 0.39 10.07
CA MET A 34 16.66 0.26 10.70
C MET A 34 15.54 0.17 9.67
N VAL A 35 15.50 1.05 8.66
CA VAL A 35 14.42 1.02 7.66
C VAL A 35 14.47 -0.28 6.85
N GLY A 36 15.66 -0.75 6.48
CA GLY A 36 15.83 -2.02 5.80
C GLY A 36 15.39 -3.22 6.65
N GLN A 37 15.65 -3.19 7.97
CA GLN A 37 15.17 -4.22 8.90
C GLN A 37 13.64 -4.19 9.03
N LEU A 38 13.04 -3.02 9.28
CA LEU A 38 11.58 -2.85 9.36
C LEU A 38 10.88 -3.32 8.08
N LYS A 39 11.46 -3.00 6.92
CA LYS A 39 10.97 -3.48 5.62
C LYS A 39 10.97 -5.00 5.52
N ARG A 40 12.01 -5.69 5.99
CA ARG A 40 12.10 -7.16 5.92
C ARG A 40 11.25 -7.87 6.96
N GLU A 41 11.13 -7.31 8.16
CA GLU A 41 10.52 -7.99 9.30
C GLU A 41 9.04 -7.66 9.49
N LEU A 42 8.61 -6.44 9.14
CA LEU A 42 7.26 -5.95 9.43
C LEU A 42 6.45 -5.57 8.19
N MET A 43 7.11 -5.18 7.09
CA MET A 43 6.40 -4.74 5.90
C MET A 43 6.05 -5.90 4.97
N VAL A 44 4.88 -5.78 4.36
CA VAL A 44 4.30 -6.75 3.42
C VAL A 44 4.21 -6.13 2.03
N ASP A 45 4.71 -6.85 1.02
CA ASP A 45 4.62 -6.47 -0.40
C ASP A 45 3.17 -6.24 -0.82
N LYS A 46 2.94 -5.23 -1.65
CA LYS A 46 1.64 -4.70 -2.12
C LYS A 46 0.73 -4.09 -1.05
N VAL A 47 1.11 -4.16 0.22
CA VAL A 47 0.39 -3.49 1.31
C VAL A 47 1.14 -2.25 1.77
N HIS A 48 2.43 -2.41 2.07
CA HIS A 48 3.27 -1.35 2.64
C HIS A 48 4.23 -0.75 1.62
N PHE A 49 4.64 -1.55 0.63
CA PHE A 49 5.45 -1.12 -0.51
C PHE A 49 5.06 -1.94 -1.74
N GLY A 50 5.42 -1.49 -2.93
CA GLY A 50 5.19 -2.27 -4.15
C GLY A 50 6.17 -1.93 -5.26
N THR A 51 6.38 -2.85 -6.20
CA THR A 51 7.18 -2.59 -7.40
C THR A 51 6.29 -2.22 -8.57
N ILE A 52 6.76 -1.29 -9.39
CA ILE A 52 6.06 -0.87 -10.60
C ILE A 52 6.79 -1.44 -11.81
N PRO A 53 6.07 -2.20 -12.69
CA PRO A 53 6.69 -2.77 -13.87
C PRO A 53 7.41 -1.72 -14.71
N GLY A 54 8.70 -1.95 -14.97
CA GLY A 54 9.52 -1.07 -15.81
C GLY A 54 10.26 0.06 -15.09
N CYS A 55 10.15 0.17 -13.76
CA CYS A 55 10.75 1.27 -13.00
C CYS A 55 11.93 0.87 -12.08
N GLY A 56 12.58 -0.27 -12.37
CA GLY A 56 13.73 -0.78 -11.63
C GLY A 56 13.36 -1.62 -10.40
N ASP A 57 14.38 -2.06 -9.67
CA ASP A 57 14.22 -3.04 -8.58
C ASP A 57 13.83 -2.42 -7.23
N LYS A 58 13.99 -1.10 -7.07
CA LYS A 58 13.70 -0.42 -5.80
C LYS A 58 12.18 -0.19 -5.68
N PRO A 59 11.51 -0.76 -4.66
CA PRO A 59 10.08 -0.63 -4.50
C PRO A 59 9.68 0.80 -4.11
N THR A 60 8.44 1.16 -4.37
CA THR A 60 7.84 2.42 -3.92
C THR A 60 7.15 2.21 -2.57
N LEU A 61 7.30 3.18 -1.67
CA LEU A 61 6.60 3.16 -0.38
C LEU A 61 5.11 3.45 -0.61
N LEU A 62 4.22 2.71 0.03
CA LEU A 62 2.77 2.98 0.01
C LEU A 62 2.35 3.68 1.31
N LYS A 63 1.16 4.28 1.33
CA LYS A 63 0.62 5.00 2.49
C LYS A 63 0.73 4.21 3.79
N ASN A 64 0.31 2.94 3.77
CA ASN A 64 0.36 2.08 4.97
C ASN A 64 1.80 1.83 5.43
N GLY A 65 2.77 1.76 4.51
CA GLY A 65 4.18 1.66 4.85
C GLY A 65 4.71 2.95 5.49
N ALA A 66 4.29 4.11 4.99
CA ALA A 66 4.65 5.40 5.59
C ALA A 66 4.06 5.56 7.01
N GLU A 67 2.82 5.14 7.22
CA GLU A 67 2.18 5.13 8.54
C GLU A 67 2.87 4.17 9.52
N LEU A 68 3.27 2.98 9.06
CA LEU A 68 4.05 2.03 9.86
C LEU A 68 5.40 2.63 10.28
N LEU A 69 6.07 3.35 9.38
CA LEU A 69 7.31 4.05 9.71
C LEU A 69 7.05 5.20 10.68
N CYS A 70 5.98 5.98 10.53
CA CYS A 70 5.62 6.99 11.54
C CYS A 70 5.46 6.36 12.92
N MET A 71 4.74 5.24 13.01
CA MET A 71 4.56 4.50 14.26
C MET A 71 5.89 4.00 14.83
N ALA A 72 6.72 3.34 14.02
CA ALA A 72 8.00 2.78 14.43
C ALA A 72 8.98 3.84 14.96
N PHE A 73 9.01 5.02 14.31
CA PHE A 73 9.87 6.13 14.67
C PHE A 73 9.23 7.14 15.63
N ARG A 74 8.02 6.85 16.14
CA ARG A 74 7.24 7.75 17.03
C ARG A 74 7.12 9.16 16.46
N LEU A 75 6.78 9.24 15.18
CA LEU A 75 6.56 10.48 14.46
C LEU A 75 5.07 10.83 14.49
N ALA A 76 4.75 12.01 14.98
CA ALA A 76 3.42 12.60 14.87
C ALA A 76 3.35 13.50 13.64
N SER A 77 2.38 13.25 12.77
CA SER A 77 2.14 14.02 11.55
C SER A 77 1.10 15.12 11.76
N GLY A 78 1.47 16.36 11.47
CA GLY A 78 0.54 17.46 11.24
C GLY A 78 0.49 17.81 9.75
N THR A 79 -0.68 18.10 9.22
CA THR A 79 -0.85 18.39 7.79
C THR A 79 -1.61 19.70 7.59
N HIS A 80 -1.14 20.50 6.64
CA HIS A 80 -1.81 21.71 6.17
C HIS A 80 -2.01 21.64 4.66
N ALA A 81 -3.18 22.04 4.17
CA ALA A 81 -3.52 21.98 2.76
C ALA A 81 -3.91 23.37 2.26
N ASP A 82 -3.28 23.79 1.17
CA ASP A 82 -3.59 24.99 0.42
C ASP A 82 -4.34 24.62 -0.86
N ILE A 83 -5.41 25.37 -1.15
CA ILE A 83 -6.27 25.15 -2.31
C ILE A 83 -6.05 26.30 -3.28
N ASN A 84 -5.66 25.97 -4.50
CA ASN A 84 -5.53 26.90 -5.61
C ASN A 84 -6.68 26.69 -6.60
N ASP A 85 -7.49 27.72 -6.83
CA ASP A 85 -8.57 27.69 -7.83
C ASP A 85 -7.98 27.96 -9.22
N LEU A 86 -8.17 27.02 -10.15
CA LEU A 86 -7.64 27.07 -11.50
C LEU A 86 -8.69 27.53 -12.53
N GLY A 87 -9.91 27.85 -12.08
CA GLY A 87 -11.04 28.17 -12.94
C GLY A 87 -11.74 26.94 -13.51
N ASN A 88 -12.95 27.13 -14.05
CA ASN A 88 -13.80 26.07 -14.62
C ASN A 88 -14.06 24.88 -13.66
N GLY A 89 -14.09 25.14 -12.36
CA GLY A 89 -14.22 24.08 -11.35
C GLY A 89 -12.95 23.26 -11.13
N HIS A 90 -11.82 23.60 -11.76
CA HIS A 90 -10.56 22.94 -11.47
C HIS A 90 -9.90 23.52 -10.22
N ARG A 91 -9.30 22.63 -9.43
CA ARG A 91 -8.51 22.94 -8.25
C ARG A 91 -7.19 22.19 -8.25
N GLU A 92 -6.18 22.81 -7.67
CA GLU A 92 -4.93 22.20 -7.27
C GLU A 92 -4.81 22.25 -5.74
N TYR A 93 -4.36 21.15 -5.16
CA TYR A 93 -4.08 21.04 -3.74
C TYR A 93 -2.58 20.94 -3.56
N THR A 94 -2.01 21.84 -2.76
CA THR A 94 -0.65 21.73 -2.25
C THR A 94 -0.73 21.41 -0.77
N VAL A 95 -0.17 20.27 -0.38
CA VAL A 95 -0.26 19.75 0.98
C VAL A 95 1.14 19.68 1.58
N THR A 96 1.30 20.27 2.76
CA THR A 96 2.52 20.25 3.55
C THR A 96 2.29 19.37 4.78
N THR A 97 3.12 18.35 4.96
CA THR A 97 3.10 17.44 6.11
C THR A 97 4.35 17.66 6.95
N THR A 98 4.15 17.93 8.22
CA THR A 98 5.18 18.15 9.22
C THR A 98 5.23 16.96 10.17
N LEU A 99 6.38 16.32 10.30
CA LEU A 99 6.61 15.24 11.24
C LEU A 99 7.35 15.75 12.47
N THR A 100 6.83 15.42 13.64
CA THR A 100 7.42 15.79 14.93
C THR A 100 7.69 14.57 15.80
N SER A 101 8.70 14.63 16.66
CA SER A 101 8.96 13.61 17.68
C SER A 101 9.35 14.29 18.98
N GLY A 102 8.67 13.94 20.08
CA GLY A 102 8.91 14.60 21.37
C GLY A 102 8.63 16.11 21.39
N GLY A 103 7.84 16.62 20.42
CA GLY A 103 7.58 18.04 20.26
C GLY A 103 8.56 18.78 19.34
N GLU A 104 9.63 18.13 18.89
CA GLU A 104 10.60 18.72 17.96
C GLU A 104 10.25 18.38 16.50
N LEU A 105 10.50 19.35 15.62
CA LEU A 105 10.39 19.16 14.18
C LEU A 105 11.46 18.20 13.67
N VAL A 106 11.04 17.12 13.01
CA VAL A 106 11.94 16.12 12.42
C VAL A 106 12.08 16.33 10.92
N ALA A 107 10.96 16.47 10.20
CA ALA A 107 10.98 16.67 8.75
C ALA A 107 9.70 17.32 8.25
N THR A 108 9.79 17.92 7.06
CA THR A 108 8.64 18.42 6.31
C THR A 108 8.64 17.83 4.91
N GLY A 109 7.47 17.34 4.49
CA GLY A 109 7.21 16.86 3.15
C GLY A 109 6.16 17.71 2.44
N ILE A 110 6.23 17.72 1.11
CA ILE A 110 5.33 18.48 0.25
C ILE A 110 4.78 17.54 -0.80
N GLY A 111 3.47 17.61 -1.05
CA GLY A 111 2.81 16.89 -2.12
C GLY A 111 1.79 17.79 -2.80
N SER A 112 1.72 17.72 -4.12
CA SER A 112 0.67 18.41 -4.88
C SER A 112 -0.14 17.42 -5.71
N CYS A 113 -1.40 17.73 -5.97
CA CYS A 113 -2.23 17.01 -6.92
C CYS A 113 -3.28 17.95 -7.49
N SER A 114 -3.59 17.80 -8.77
CA SER A 114 -4.52 18.70 -9.47
C SER A 114 -5.61 17.94 -10.19
N THR A 115 -6.83 18.48 -10.14
CA THR A 115 -7.95 18.04 -10.97
C THR A 115 -7.67 18.17 -12.48
N MET A 116 -6.63 18.91 -12.88
CA MET A 116 -6.17 19.00 -14.27
C MET A 116 -5.29 17.81 -14.70
N GLU A 117 -4.88 16.92 -13.79
CA GLU A 117 -4.19 15.67 -14.17
C GLU A 117 -5.10 14.82 -15.07
N SER A 118 -4.53 14.17 -16.09
CA SER A 118 -5.30 13.49 -17.15
C SER A 118 -6.31 12.46 -16.63
N LYS A 119 -6.02 11.80 -15.51
CA LYS A 119 -6.89 10.79 -14.87
C LYS A 119 -8.14 11.37 -14.20
N TYR A 120 -8.11 12.66 -13.84
CA TYR A 120 -9.24 13.35 -13.20
C TYR A 120 -9.93 14.33 -14.15
N ARG A 121 -9.16 14.96 -15.04
CA ARG A 121 -9.63 15.98 -15.99
C ARG A 121 -10.57 15.41 -17.03
N TYR A 122 -10.35 14.18 -17.48
CA TYR A 122 -11.07 13.62 -18.62
C TYR A 122 -11.94 12.44 -18.22
N ARG A 123 -13.19 12.44 -18.67
CA ARG A 123 -14.13 11.32 -18.50
C ARG A 123 -14.63 10.90 -19.88
N GLY A 124 -14.11 9.76 -20.35
CA GLY A 124 -14.38 9.26 -21.69
C GLY A 124 -13.74 10.08 -22.82
N SER A 125 -14.20 9.80 -24.03
CA SER A 125 -13.77 10.44 -25.27
C SER A 125 -14.99 10.71 -26.12
N GLU A 126 -14.84 11.58 -27.12
CA GLU A 126 -15.85 11.74 -28.16
C GLU A 126 -16.13 10.37 -28.81
N LEU A 127 -17.38 10.18 -29.21
CA LEU A 127 -17.86 8.93 -29.78
C LEU A 127 -18.39 9.20 -31.18
N GLU A 128 -17.71 8.63 -32.17
CA GLU A 128 -18.11 8.69 -33.57
C GLU A 128 -19.01 7.49 -33.90
N ASN A 129 -20.23 7.74 -34.37
CA ASN A 129 -21.12 6.66 -34.78
C ASN A 129 -20.58 6.00 -36.05
N THR A 130 -20.32 4.69 -36.00
CA THR A 130 -19.82 3.95 -37.16
C THR A 130 -20.90 3.60 -38.18
N GLY A 131 -22.17 3.85 -37.86
CA GLY A 131 -23.32 3.46 -38.68
C GLY A 131 -23.65 1.96 -38.64
N LYS A 132 -22.88 1.16 -37.88
CA LYS A 132 -23.09 -0.28 -37.77
C LYS A 132 -23.92 -0.61 -36.52
N PRO A 133 -24.98 -1.43 -36.63
CA PRO A 133 -25.72 -1.90 -35.46
C PRO A 133 -24.88 -2.86 -34.62
N VAL A 134 -25.12 -2.88 -33.32
CA VAL A 134 -24.44 -3.82 -32.40
C VAL A 134 -24.89 -5.26 -32.68
N PRO A 135 -23.96 -6.20 -32.97
CA PRO A 135 -24.30 -7.60 -33.20
C PRO A 135 -24.99 -8.23 -31.99
N LYS A 136 -25.97 -9.11 -32.22
CA LYS A 136 -26.66 -9.82 -31.11
C LYS A 136 -25.70 -10.63 -30.24
N GLU A 137 -24.64 -11.17 -30.84
CA GLU A 137 -23.62 -11.96 -30.14
C GLU A 137 -22.88 -11.17 -29.05
N TYR A 138 -22.73 -9.85 -29.22
CA TYR A 138 -22.15 -8.98 -28.20
C TYR A 138 -22.90 -9.08 -26.86
N TRP A 139 -24.23 -9.17 -26.88
CA TRP A 139 -25.02 -9.20 -25.64
C TRP A 139 -24.89 -10.51 -24.87
N ASN A 140 -24.52 -11.60 -25.55
CA ASN A 140 -24.33 -12.91 -24.93
C ASN A 140 -22.95 -13.01 -24.26
N LYS A 141 -21.89 -12.59 -24.96
CA LYS A 141 -20.49 -12.78 -24.50
C LYS A 141 -19.85 -11.52 -23.92
N LYS A 142 -20.44 -10.35 -24.17
CA LYS A 142 -19.88 -9.01 -23.87
C LYS A 142 -18.44 -8.83 -24.37
N ASP A 143 -18.06 -9.55 -25.43
CA ASP A 143 -16.71 -9.54 -25.98
C ASP A 143 -16.49 -8.27 -26.83
N PRO A 144 -15.55 -7.38 -26.47
CA PRO A 144 -15.24 -6.16 -27.21
C PRO A 144 -14.84 -6.41 -28.67
N SER A 145 -14.32 -7.59 -28.99
CA SER A 145 -13.91 -7.97 -30.35
C SER A 145 -15.09 -7.92 -31.33
N THR A 146 -16.29 -8.24 -30.85
CA THR A 146 -17.53 -8.20 -31.65
C THR A 146 -17.97 -6.79 -32.06
N LEU A 147 -17.44 -5.76 -31.40
CA LEU A 147 -17.68 -4.35 -31.74
C LEU A 147 -16.60 -3.76 -32.66
N GLY A 148 -15.52 -4.51 -32.94
CA GLY A 148 -14.34 -4.01 -33.65
C GLY A 148 -13.07 -3.93 -32.79
N GLY A 149 -13.15 -4.34 -31.52
CA GLY A 149 -11.99 -4.42 -30.61
C GLY A 149 -11.75 -3.17 -29.78
N LYS A 150 -10.50 -2.95 -29.39
CA LYS A 150 -10.11 -1.84 -28.50
C LYS A 150 -10.44 -0.49 -29.14
N GLY A 151 -11.23 0.33 -28.43
CA GLY A 151 -11.66 1.64 -28.91
C GLY A 151 -13.07 1.69 -29.50
N PHE A 152 -13.79 0.57 -29.54
CA PHE A 152 -15.21 0.56 -29.91
C PHE A 152 -16.11 0.35 -28.68
N THR A 153 -17.29 0.96 -28.68
CA THR A 153 -18.28 0.83 -27.61
C THR A 153 -19.70 0.78 -28.17
N ALA A 154 -20.61 0.14 -27.44
CA ALA A 154 -22.03 0.10 -27.77
C ALA A 154 -22.76 1.26 -27.09
N LYS A 155 -23.48 2.08 -27.86
CA LYS A 155 -24.32 3.18 -27.34
C LYS A 155 -25.59 3.31 -28.18
N LYS A 156 -26.67 3.80 -27.59
CA LYS A 156 -27.88 4.13 -28.33
C LYS A 156 -27.66 5.40 -29.16
N ASP A 157 -28.09 5.37 -30.42
CA ASP A 157 -28.20 6.57 -31.25
C ASP A 157 -29.41 7.43 -30.84
N GLU A 158 -29.60 8.55 -31.53
CA GLU A 158 -30.73 9.48 -31.34
C GLU A 158 -32.10 8.80 -31.55
N ASN A 159 -32.15 7.70 -32.29
CA ASN A 159 -33.35 6.91 -32.55
C ASN A 159 -33.54 5.75 -31.56
N GLY A 160 -32.71 5.67 -30.51
CA GLY A 160 -32.75 4.63 -29.49
C GLY A 160 -32.21 3.27 -29.93
N ARG A 161 -31.59 3.17 -31.11
CA ARG A 161 -31.00 1.93 -31.65
C ARG A 161 -29.59 1.75 -31.14
N TRP A 162 -29.23 0.53 -30.74
CA TRP A 162 -27.87 0.20 -30.32
C TRP A 162 -26.93 0.15 -31.53
N MET A 163 -26.03 1.13 -31.60
CA MET A 163 -25.03 1.27 -32.65
C MET A 163 -23.63 1.15 -32.06
N ILE A 164 -22.69 0.76 -32.91
CA ILE A 164 -21.27 0.74 -32.58
C ILE A 164 -20.72 2.16 -32.74
N PHE A 165 -20.07 2.66 -31.70
CA PHE A 165 -19.34 3.91 -31.71
C PHE A 165 -17.84 3.66 -31.59
N LYS A 166 -17.05 4.45 -32.32
CA LYS A 166 -15.60 4.49 -32.19
C LYS A 166 -15.21 5.64 -31.26
N LYS A 167 -14.32 5.37 -30.30
CA LYS A 167 -13.70 6.41 -29.47
C LYS A 167 -12.81 7.29 -30.37
N GLY A 168 -13.17 8.56 -30.48
CA GLY A 168 -12.39 9.57 -31.18
C GLY A 168 -11.17 10.02 -30.37
N ASP A 169 -10.32 10.82 -31.01
CA ASP A 169 -9.06 11.29 -30.41
C ASP A 169 -9.26 12.40 -29.36
N LYS A 170 -10.42 13.07 -29.41
CA LYS A 170 -10.76 14.16 -28.49
C LYS A 170 -11.24 13.60 -27.15
N LYS A 171 -10.47 13.84 -26.08
CA LYS A 171 -10.87 13.55 -24.70
C LYS A 171 -11.94 14.55 -24.26
N LEU A 172 -12.98 14.05 -23.59
CA LEU A 172 -14.04 14.90 -23.04
C LEU A 172 -13.66 15.31 -21.62
N GLU A 173 -13.78 16.60 -21.30
CA GLU A 173 -13.58 17.07 -19.94
C GLU A 173 -14.65 16.48 -19.01
N ASN A 174 -14.24 16.20 -17.77
CA ASN A 174 -15.11 15.64 -16.76
C ASN A 174 -16.16 16.70 -16.35
N PRO A 175 -17.47 16.47 -16.61
CA PRO A 175 -18.51 17.42 -16.23
C PRO A 175 -18.67 17.55 -14.72
N ASP A 176 -18.34 16.49 -13.96
CA ASP A 176 -18.52 16.39 -12.51
C ASP A 176 -17.17 16.48 -11.79
N ILE A 177 -16.41 17.54 -12.07
CA ILE A 177 -15.05 17.69 -11.51
C ILE A 177 -15.03 17.83 -9.98
N ALA A 178 -16.15 18.23 -9.36
CA ALA A 178 -16.27 18.32 -7.92
C ALA A 178 -16.20 16.94 -7.23
N ASP A 179 -16.63 15.87 -7.90
CA ASP A 179 -16.62 14.50 -7.35
C ASP A 179 -15.21 14.00 -7.05
N VAL A 180 -14.21 14.54 -7.76
CA VAL A 180 -12.80 14.14 -7.59
C VAL A 180 -12.03 15.04 -6.61
N TYR A 181 -12.62 16.11 -6.08
CA TYR A 181 -11.92 17.04 -5.18
C TYR A 181 -11.27 16.34 -3.99
N ASN A 182 -12.02 15.47 -3.31
CA ASN A 182 -11.50 14.73 -2.15
C ASN A 182 -10.43 13.71 -2.56
N THR A 183 -10.61 13.05 -3.71
CA THR A 183 -9.62 12.13 -4.27
C THR A 183 -8.30 12.83 -4.52
N VAL A 184 -8.33 13.99 -5.17
CA VAL A 184 -7.15 14.81 -5.46
C VAL A 184 -6.49 15.31 -4.16
N LEU A 185 -7.28 15.78 -3.19
CA LEU A 185 -6.77 16.19 -1.87
C LEU A 185 -6.09 15.03 -1.11
N LYS A 186 -6.73 13.86 -1.06
CA LYS A 186 -6.17 12.66 -0.43
C LYS A 186 -4.89 12.21 -1.13
N MET A 187 -4.82 12.34 -2.45
CA MET A 187 -3.62 12.04 -3.23
C MET A 187 -2.48 13.01 -2.92
N ALA A 188 -2.74 14.31 -2.89
CA ALA A 188 -1.73 15.30 -2.48
C ALA A 188 -1.22 15.03 -1.05
N SER A 189 -2.13 14.69 -0.14
CA SER A 189 -1.79 14.36 1.26
C SER A 189 -0.95 13.09 1.38
N LYS A 190 -1.24 12.06 0.57
CA LYS A 190 -0.45 10.82 0.49
C LYS A 190 0.98 11.11 0.05
N ARG A 191 1.15 11.84 -1.07
CA ARG A 191 2.46 12.26 -1.61
C ARG A 191 3.24 13.06 -0.55
N SER A 192 2.57 13.99 0.12
CA SER A 192 3.15 14.84 1.17
C SER A 192 3.65 14.05 2.38
N LEU A 193 2.86 13.09 2.87
CA LEU A 193 3.23 12.21 3.98
C LEU A 193 4.44 11.34 3.62
N ILE A 194 4.42 10.71 2.44
CA ILE A 194 5.48 9.81 1.99
C ILE A 194 6.80 10.57 1.84
N ASP A 195 6.77 11.77 1.24
CA ASP A 195 7.94 12.63 1.16
C ASP A 195 8.50 13.00 2.55
N ALA A 196 7.63 13.38 3.49
CA ALA A 196 8.04 13.72 4.86
C ALA A 196 8.68 12.52 5.58
N VAL A 197 8.08 11.33 5.46
CA VAL A 197 8.55 10.11 6.12
C VAL A 197 9.90 9.68 5.57
N LEU A 198 10.08 9.71 4.25
CA LEU A 198 11.35 9.31 3.63
C LEU A 198 12.50 10.23 4.05
N LYS A 199 12.23 11.54 4.18
CA LYS A 199 13.18 12.52 4.74
C LYS A 199 13.48 12.25 6.21
N ALA A 200 12.46 11.98 7.03
CA ALA A 200 12.63 11.74 8.46
C ALA A 200 13.40 10.45 8.80
N THR A 201 13.15 9.38 8.04
CA THR A 201 13.69 8.04 8.35
C THR A 201 14.93 7.68 7.53
N GLY A 202 15.28 8.45 6.50
CA GLY A 202 16.29 8.06 5.52
C GLY A 202 15.82 6.91 4.61
N GLY A 203 14.51 6.72 4.50
CA GLY A 203 13.91 5.59 3.78
C GLY A 203 14.17 5.60 2.27
N SER A 204 14.67 6.69 1.69
CA SER A 204 15.02 6.78 0.26
C SER A 204 16.11 5.78 -0.17
N CYS A 205 16.88 5.23 0.78
CA CYS A 205 17.77 4.10 0.52
C CYS A 205 17.01 2.84 0.10
N GLU A 206 15.84 2.60 0.71
CA GLU A 206 15.04 1.39 0.55
C GLU A 206 13.87 1.54 -0.42
N PHE A 207 13.37 2.77 -0.59
CA PHE A 207 12.18 3.09 -1.37
C PHE A 207 12.40 4.21 -2.39
N THR A 208 11.66 4.18 -3.49
CA THR A 208 11.53 5.29 -4.45
C THR A 208 10.38 6.22 -4.04
N GLN A 209 10.47 7.50 -4.44
CA GLN A 209 9.45 8.52 -4.16
C GLN A 209 8.38 8.63 -5.27
N ASP A 210 8.73 8.43 -6.53
CA ASP A 210 8.00 9.09 -7.64
C ASP A 210 7.12 8.19 -8.51
N LEU A 211 6.66 7.03 -8.02
CA LEU A 211 6.05 6.04 -8.92
C LEU A 211 4.66 5.55 -8.51
N GLU A 212 4.24 5.74 -7.25
CA GLU A 212 3.00 5.20 -6.66
C GLU A 212 1.69 5.53 -7.40
N ASP A 213 1.69 6.58 -8.21
CA ASP A 213 0.55 6.97 -9.04
C ASP A 213 0.20 6.01 -10.18
N THR A 214 1.11 5.08 -10.51
CA THR A 214 0.89 4.13 -11.61
C THR A 214 -0.02 2.97 -11.18
N VAL A 215 -0.07 2.66 -9.88
CA VAL A 215 -0.75 1.48 -9.33
C VAL A 215 -2.26 1.71 -9.10
N GLU A 216 -2.69 2.96 -8.94
CA GLU A 216 -4.07 3.35 -8.64
C GLU A 216 -4.87 3.83 -9.87
N ASN A 217 -4.61 3.25 -11.06
CA ASN A 217 -5.47 3.51 -12.23
C ASN A 217 -6.76 2.68 -12.13
N VAL A 218 -7.64 3.02 -11.19
CA VAL A 218 -9.04 2.58 -11.23
C VAL A 218 -9.76 3.42 -12.30
N PRO A 219 -10.36 2.81 -13.34
CA PRO A 219 -11.12 3.55 -14.34
C PRO A 219 -12.28 4.34 -13.68
N MET A 220 -12.25 5.67 -13.79
CA MET A 220 -13.26 6.61 -13.26
C MET A 220 -14.64 6.56 -13.97
N ASP A 221 -14.89 5.53 -14.78
CA ASP A 221 -16.19 5.28 -15.45
C ASP A 221 -17.26 4.75 -14.46
N GLN A 222 -16.94 4.65 -13.17
CA GLN A 222 -17.88 4.37 -12.09
C GLN A 222 -18.02 5.62 -11.19
N PRO A 223 -19.23 5.95 -10.68
CA PRO A 223 -19.38 6.99 -9.66
C PRO A 223 -18.44 6.67 -8.50
N PRO A 224 -17.87 7.67 -7.81
CA PRO A 224 -16.93 7.42 -6.73
C PRO A 224 -17.61 6.48 -5.73
N GLU A 225 -17.13 5.24 -5.65
CA GLU A 225 -17.37 4.46 -4.45
C GLU A 225 -16.75 5.28 -3.33
N TYR A 226 -17.62 5.80 -2.48
CA TYR A 226 -17.23 6.38 -1.22
C TYR A 226 -16.44 5.29 -0.51
N TYR A 227 -15.11 5.39 -0.52
CA TYR A 227 -14.27 4.79 0.49
C TYR A 227 -14.67 5.46 1.79
N GLY A 228 -15.77 4.99 2.37
CA GLY A 228 -15.96 5.06 3.80
C GLY A 228 -14.67 4.53 4.39
N GLU A 229 -14.19 5.21 5.42
CA GLU A 229 -13.28 4.55 6.35
C GLU A 229 -13.90 3.18 6.62
N GLU A 230 -13.22 2.13 6.17
CA GLU A 230 -13.57 0.76 6.53
C GLU A 230 -13.82 0.80 8.05
N PRO A 231 -15.05 0.58 8.51
CA PRO A 231 -15.28 0.57 9.94
C PRO A 231 -14.40 -0.55 10.48
N PHE A 232 -13.52 -0.21 11.43
CA PHE A 232 -12.92 -1.21 12.31
C PHE A 232 -14.04 -2.18 12.68
N PRO A 233 -13.85 -3.50 12.51
CA PRO A 233 -14.94 -4.45 12.68
C PRO A 233 -15.41 -4.39 14.14
N ASN A 234 -16.43 -3.57 14.38
CA ASN A 234 -17.05 -3.40 15.67
C ASN A 234 -18.25 -4.33 15.68
N ALA A 235 -18.14 -5.31 16.57
CA ALA A 235 -19.13 -6.32 16.86
C ALA A 235 -20.54 -5.73 16.94
N THR A 236 -21.38 -6.07 15.98
CA THR A 236 -22.82 -6.10 16.20
C THR A 236 -23.37 -7.39 15.62
N ALA A 237 -23.92 -8.18 16.53
CA ALA A 237 -24.51 -9.47 16.27
C ALA A 237 -25.64 -9.37 15.24
N GLN A 238 -25.52 -10.11 14.15
CA GLN A 238 -26.67 -10.57 13.38
C GLN A 238 -26.59 -12.09 13.26
N ALA A 239 -27.65 -12.75 13.74
CA ALA A 239 -27.82 -14.20 13.78
C ALA A 239 -27.90 -14.79 12.36
N PRO A 240 -27.52 -16.07 12.18
CA PRO A 240 -26.97 -16.57 10.92
C PRO A 240 -28.03 -17.01 9.91
N GLN A 241 -27.74 -16.76 8.62
CA GLN A 241 -28.23 -17.61 7.52
C GLN A 241 -27.14 -18.62 7.16
N GLN A 242 -27.54 -19.89 7.12
CA GLN A 242 -26.68 -21.07 7.00
C GLN A 242 -26.09 -21.21 5.60
N GLU A 243 -24.76 -21.20 5.45
CA GLU A 243 -24.10 -21.69 4.24
C GLU A 243 -22.73 -22.35 4.52
N GLN A 244 -22.70 -23.67 4.29
CA GLN A 244 -21.59 -24.57 3.92
C GLN A 244 -20.37 -24.77 4.85
N THR A 245 -20.50 -25.76 5.74
CA THR A 245 -19.46 -26.44 6.56
C THR A 245 -18.36 -27.19 5.75
N GLY A 246 -18.33 -27.07 4.43
CA GLY A 246 -17.40 -27.82 3.56
C GLY A 246 -16.06 -27.12 3.31
N ASP A 247 -16.06 -25.79 3.26
CA ASP A 247 -14.90 -25.02 2.78
C ASP A 247 -13.77 -24.95 3.84
N ARG A 248 -14.12 -24.81 5.13
CA ARG A 248 -13.14 -24.68 6.22
C ARG A 248 -12.35 -25.97 6.44
N LYS A 249 -13.02 -27.12 6.53
CA LYS A 249 -12.38 -28.42 6.73
C LYS A 249 -11.51 -28.81 5.53
N THR A 250 -11.94 -28.48 4.32
CA THR A 250 -11.15 -28.74 3.10
C THR A 250 -9.87 -27.91 3.07
N LYS A 251 -9.95 -26.61 3.41
CA LYS A 251 -8.78 -25.73 3.55
C LYS A 251 -7.84 -26.22 4.65
N PHE A 252 -8.38 -26.65 5.79
CA PHE A 252 -7.62 -27.19 6.92
C PHE A 252 -6.80 -28.43 6.55
N ILE A 253 -7.43 -29.41 5.91
CA ILE A 253 -6.76 -30.64 5.46
C ILE A 253 -5.62 -30.27 4.49
N GLY A 254 -5.85 -29.32 3.58
CA GLY A 254 -4.84 -28.80 2.67
C GLY A 254 -3.62 -28.17 3.35
N VAL A 255 -3.80 -27.56 4.53
CA VAL A 255 -2.70 -27.02 5.35
C VAL A 255 -1.96 -28.15 6.07
N CYS A 256 -2.67 -29.08 6.71
CA CYS A 256 -2.06 -30.20 7.45
C CYS A 256 -1.25 -31.14 6.53
N ASN A 257 -1.67 -31.33 5.28
CA ASN A 257 -0.92 -32.12 4.30
C ASN A 257 0.43 -31.50 3.90
N LYS A 258 0.65 -30.21 4.19
CA LYS A 258 1.92 -29.50 3.93
C LYS A 258 2.81 -29.39 5.16
N MET A 259 2.34 -29.84 6.33
CA MET A 259 3.09 -29.83 7.59
C MET A 259 3.95 -31.09 7.75
N ASN A 260 4.79 -31.13 8.79
CA ASN A 260 5.58 -32.29 9.18
C ASN A 260 4.69 -33.51 9.45
N GLN A 261 4.74 -34.49 8.53
CA GLN A 261 3.85 -35.64 8.51
C GLN A 261 3.98 -36.57 9.74
N PRO A 262 5.19 -36.83 10.28
CA PRO A 262 5.35 -37.47 11.59
C PRO A 262 4.56 -36.80 12.73
N ALA A 263 4.62 -35.47 12.85
CA ALA A 263 3.91 -34.73 13.89
C ALA A 263 2.38 -34.81 13.70
N ILE A 264 1.91 -34.75 12.44
CA ILE A 264 0.49 -34.93 12.10
C ILE A 264 -0.01 -36.33 12.46
N LYS A 265 0.78 -37.38 12.20
CA LYS A 265 0.41 -38.77 12.56
C LYS A 265 0.31 -38.97 14.06
N GLU A 266 1.21 -38.37 14.83
CA GLU A 266 1.19 -38.46 16.28
C GLU A 266 0.03 -37.64 16.88
N ALA A 267 -0.27 -36.46 16.32
CA ALA A 267 -1.46 -35.70 16.68
C ALA A 267 -2.76 -36.47 16.38
N LEU A 268 -2.86 -37.16 15.24
CA LEU A 268 -4.03 -38.00 14.89
C LEU A 268 -4.28 -39.11 15.93
N ARG A 269 -3.20 -39.76 16.41
CA ARG A 269 -3.30 -40.75 17.49
C ARG A 269 -3.84 -40.15 18.79
N ARG A 270 -3.41 -38.94 19.17
CA ARG A 270 -3.88 -38.25 20.38
C ARG A 270 -5.35 -37.86 20.30
N PHE A 271 -5.85 -37.54 19.11
CA PHE A 271 -7.25 -37.22 18.86
C PHE A 271 -8.11 -38.47 18.56
N ASN A 272 -7.54 -39.67 18.62
CA ASN A 272 -8.18 -40.95 18.29
C ASN A 272 -8.83 -40.96 16.90
N CYS A 273 -8.14 -40.34 15.92
CA CYS A 273 -8.55 -40.27 14.52
C CYS A 273 -7.54 -41.04 13.67
N GLU A 274 -8.00 -41.72 12.61
CA GLU A 274 -7.10 -42.40 11.68
C GLU A 274 -6.65 -41.46 10.57
N LYS A 275 -7.52 -40.52 10.17
CA LYS A 275 -7.29 -39.58 9.08
C LYS A 275 -7.79 -38.17 9.44
N LEU A 276 -7.28 -37.16 8.74
CA LEU A 276 -7.66 -35.76 8.96
C LEU A 276 -9.15 -35.51 8.64
N GLU A 277 -9.72 -36.32 7.76
CA GLU A 277 -11.13 -36.31 7.41
C GLU A 277 -12.03 -36.75 8.58
N ASP A 278 -11.49 -37.43 9.60
CA ASP A 278 -12.27 -37.89 10.76
C ASP A 278 -12.49 -36.78 11.81
N LEU A 279 -11.72 -35.68 11.72
CA LEU A 279 -11.82 -34.54 12.64
C LEU A 279 -13.12 -33.76 12.43
N ASN A 280 -13.85 -33.44 13.49
CA ASN A 280 -14.98 -32.52 13.40
C ASN A 280 -14.52 -31.05 13.36
N GLU A 281 -15.38 -30.12 12.95
CA GLU A 281 -15.00 -28.69 12.82
C GLU A 281 -14.54 -28.04 14.14
N GLY A 282 -15.04 -28.53 15.27
CA GLY A 282 -14.65 -28.03 16.60
C GLY A 282 -13.26 -28.50 17.05
N GLN A 283 -12.74 -29.57 16.45
CA GLN A 283 -11.44 -30.14 16.78
C GLN A 283 -10.29 -29.58 15.94
N LEU A 284 -10.56 -28.88 14.85
CA LEU A 284 -9.53 -28.47 13.88
C LEU A 284 -8.46 -27.56 14.50
N ASP A 285 -8.87 -26.53 15.22
CA ASP A 285 -7.93 -25.54 15.78
C ASP A 285 -7.07 -26.16 16.90
N ASP A 286 -7.67 -27.00 17.75
CA ASP A 286 -6.95 -27.72 18.82
C ASP A 286 -5.99 -28.76 18.25
N PHE A 287 -6.42 -29.48 17.21
CA PHE A 287 -5.57 -30.41 16.48
C PHE A 287 -4.36 -29.71 15.88
N TYR A 288 -4.55 -28.54 15.25
CA TYR A 288 -3.47 -27.78 14.62
C TYR A 288 -2.44 -27.30 15.64
N ARG A 289 -2.90 -26.79 16.79
CA ARG A 289 -2.02 -26.37 17.89
C ARG A 289 -1.21 -27.54 18.44
N GLU A 290 -1.84 -28.69 18.62
CA GLU A 290 -1.16 -29.89 19.11
C GLU A 290 -0.13 -30.41 18.10
N ALA A 291 -0.49 -30.45 16.81
CA ALA A 291 0.44 -30.83 15.75
C ALA A 291 1.67 -29.92 15.68
N LYS A 292 1.48 -28.60 15.83
CA LYS A 292 2.58 -27.62 15.87
C LYS A 292 3.46 -27.77 17.12
N LYS A 293 2.85 -28.10 18.25
CA LYS A 293 3.59 -28.36 19.49
C LYS A 293 4.48 -29.59 19.36
N ILE A 294 3.93 -30.70 18.86
CA ILE A 294 4.68 -31.94 18.60
C ILE A 294 5.81 -31.68 17.59
N GLU A 295 5.54 -30.95 16.51
CA GLU A 295 6.57 -30.58 15.52
C GLU A 295 7.74 -29.81 16.15
N ASN A 296 7.46 -28.87 17.05
CA ASN A 296 8.49 -28.10 17.75
C ASN A 296 9.27 -28.96 18.75
N ASP A 297 8.62 -29.84 19.49
CA ASP A 297 9.27 -30.74 20.45
C ASP A 297 10.21 -31.72 19.72
N MET A 298 9.78 -32.25 18.56
CA MET A 298 10.62 -33.10 17.71
C MET A 298 11.84 -32.37 17.12
N MET A 299 11.77 -31.06 16.89
CA MET A 299 12.92 -30.28 16.43
C MET A 299 13.94 -29.99 17.55
N GLN A 300 13.52 -30.03 18.82
CA GLN A 300 14.43 -29.82 19.95
C GLN A 300 15.22 -31.08 20.31
N GLU A 301 14.67 -32.28 20.09
CA GLU A 301 15.37 -33.55 20.34
C GLU A 301 16.47 -33.88 19.32
N VAL A 302 16.50 -33.23 18.15
CA VAL A 302 17.50 -33.46 17.09
C VAL A 302 18.77 -32.59 17.27
N ASN A 303 18.77 -31.66 18.23
CA ASN A 303 19.88 -30.75 18.52
C ASN A 303 20.72 -31.16 19.75
N PHE A 304 21.00 -32.46 19.90
CA PHE A 304 21.98 -33.03 20.84
C PHE A 304 22.89 -34.03 20.15
#